data_AF-A0A7C0YMR0-F1
#
_entry.id   AF-A0A7C0YMR0-F1
#
_cell.length_a   1.000
_cell.length_b   1.000
_cell.length_c   1.000
_cell.angle_alpha   90.00
_cell.angle_beta   90.00
_cell.angle_gamma   90.00
#
_symmetry.space_group_name_H-M   'P 1'
#
loop_
_entity.id
_entity.type
_entity.pdbx_description
1 polymer ?
#
loop_
_entity_poly.entity_id
_entity_poly.type
_entity_poly.pdbx_seq_one_letter_code
_entity_poly.pdbx_strand_id
1 'polypeptide(L)'
;IAYHAYKQHLISERHRHRYEVNPQYIEKLEKKGLVFSGFSPDRKLMEILELSRETHPFFLATQFHPEFKSRPLNPHPLFKEFIKTAIQFKISNHK
;
A
#
# COMPACT_ATOMS: atom_id res chain seq x y z
N ILE A 1 -4.58 1.86 -4.73
CA ILE A 1 -4.49 2.86 -3.63
C ILE A 1 -3.13 3.54 -3.63
N ALA A 2 -2.02 2.78 -3.72
CA ALA A 2 -0.67 3.32 -3.67
C ALA A 2 -0.41 4.49 -4.64
N TYR A 3 -0.69 4.31 -5.94
CA TYR A 3 -0.47 5.36 -6.94
C TYR A 3 -1.31 6.62 -6.66
N HIS A 4 -2.54 6.47 -6.17
CA HIS A 4 -3.39 7.60 -5.82
C HIS A 4 -2.81 8.42 -4.65
N ALA A 5 -2.23 7.74 -3.67
CA ALA A 5 -1.58 8.39 -2.53
C ALA A 5 -0.28 9.10 -2.94
N TYR A 6 0.64 8.40 -3.60
CA TYR A 6 1.96 8.94 -3.96
C TYR A 6 1.94 9.87 -5.17
N LYS A 7 1.01 9.68 -6.11
CA LYS A 7 0.95 10.36 -7.43
C LYS A 7 2.24 10.22 -8.24
N GLN A 8 2.96 9.11 -8.05
CA GLN A 8 4.25 8.82 -8.68
C GLN A 8 4.35 7.32 -8.99
N HIS A 9 4.99 6.99 -10.11
CA HIS A 9 5.24 5.59 -10.51
C HIS A 9 6.50 4.98 -9.88
N LEU A 10 7.49 5.83 -9.57
CA LEU A 10 8.74 5.41 -8.96
C LEU A 10 8.89 6.13 -7.63
N ILE A 11 9.02 5.35 -6.57
CA ILE A 11 9.26 5.84 -5.21
C ILE A 11 10.50 5.16 -4.64
N SER A 12 11.06 5.75 -3.59
CA SER A 12 12.11 5.13 -2.79
C SER A 12 11.62 5.10 -1.36
N GLU A 13 11.80 3.98 -0.68
CA GLU A 13 11.42 3.78 0.72
C GLU A 13 12.51 3.05 1.52
N ARG A 14 12.35 2.95 2.83
CA ARG A 14 13.33 2.30 3.72
C ARG A 14 12.87 0.90 4.11
N HIS A 15 13.74 -0.08 3.95
CA HIS A 15 13.48 -1.49 4.29
C HIS A 15 14.26 -1.92 5.53
N ARG A 16 13.71 -2.86 6.29
CA ARG A 16 14.40 -3.56 7.38
C ARG A 16 13.83 -4.96 7.60
N HIS A 17 13.85 -5.79 6.57
CA HIS A 17 13.40 -7.19 6.59
C HIS A 17 14.40 -8.10 5.87
N ARG A 18 14.15 -9.42 5.95
CA ARG A 18 14.88 -10.46 5.20
C ARG A 18 13.97 -11.42 4.44
N TYR A 19 12.75 -11.60 4.94
CA TYR A 19 11.76 -12.44 4.28
C TYR A 19 11.06 -11.63 3.20
N GLU A 20 10.81 -12.29 2.08
CA GLU A 20 10.11 -11.75 0.92
C GLU A 20 8.88 -12.58 0.60
N VAL A 21 7.97 -12.00 -0.19
CA VAL A 21 6.81 -12.72 -0.72
C VAL A 21 7.30 -13.88 -1.58
N ASN A 22 6.85 -15.10 -1.28
CA ASN A 22 7.21 -16.27 -2.06
C ASN A 22 6.56 -16.19 -3.47
N PRO A 23 7.36 -16.17 -4.56
CA PRO A 23 6.83 -16.09 -5.93
C PRO A 23 5.81 -17.17 -6.29
N GLN A 24 5.92 -18.36 -5.68
CA GLN A 24 5.01 -19.49 -5.93
C GLN A 24 3.56 -19.22 -5.48
N TYR A 25 3.35 -18.21 -4.64
CA TYR A 25 2.03 -17.85 -4.12
C TYR A 25 1.45 -16.60 -4.76
N ILE A 26 2.22 -15.83 -5.53
CA ILE A 26 1.76 -14.55 -6.11
C ILE A 26 0.50 -14.76 -6.95
N GLU A 27 0.58 -15.61 -7.98
CA GLU A 27 -0.56 -15.86 -8.87
C GLU A 27 -1.77 -16.44 -8.13
N LYS A 28 -1.55 -17.27 -7.10
CA LYS A 28 -2.62 -17.85 -6.29
C LYS A 28 -3.35 -16.78 -5.48
N LEU A 29 -2.61 -15.83 -4.91
CA LEU A 29 -3.15 -14.71 -4.16
C LEU A 29 -3.87 -13.73 -5.09
N GLU A 30 -3.30 -13.43 -6.27
CA GLU A 30 -3.93 -12.56 -7.26
C GLU A 30 -5.24 -13.13 -7.79
N LYS A 31 -5.31 -14.44 -8.07
CA LYS A 31 -6.56 -15.14 -8.43
C LYS A 31 -7.64 -15.06 -7.35
N LYS A 32 -7.28 -14.73 -6.10
CA LYS A 32 -8.22 -14.54 -4.98
C LYS A 32 -8.55 -13.07 -4.72
N GLY A 33 -8.11 -12.16 -5.59
CA GLY A 33 -8.47 -10.74 -5.57
C GLY A 33 -7.45 -9.81 -4.93
N LEU A 34 -6.31 -10.33 -4.44
CA LEU A 34 -5.19 -9.47 -4.03
C LEU A 34 -4.51 -8.85 -5.25
N VAL A 35 -3.98 -7.64 -5.09
CA VAL A 35 -3.28 -6.92 -6.16
C VAL A 35 -1.90 -6.52 -5.65
N PHE A 36 -0.85 -7.01 -6.31
CA PHE A 36 0.52 -6.53 -6.06
C PHE A 36 0.79 -5.26 -6.87
N SER A 37 0.41 -4.11 -6.30
CA SER A 37 0.46 -2.81 -6.98
C SER A 37 1.84 -2.15 -6.99
N GLY A 38 2.79 -2.67 -6.21
CA GLY A 38 4.15 -2.14 -6.11
C GLY A 38 5.17 -3.25 -6.06
N PHE A 39 6.26 -3.09 -6.80
CA PHE A 39 7.32 -4.08 -6.95
C PHE A 39 8.67 -3.38 -7.10
N SER A 40 9.75 -4.11 -6.81
CA SER A 40 11.12 -3.64 -7.05
C SER A 40 11.33 -3.28 -8.53
N PRO A 41 12.31 -2.43 -8.88
CA PRO A 41 12.53 -2.03 -10.28
C PRO A 41 12.74 -3.19 -11.26
N ASP A 42 13.33 -4.29 -10.78
CA ASP A 42 13.53 -5.53 -11.54
C ASP A 42 12.33 -6.49 -11.50
N ARG A 43 11.23 -6.09 -10.85
CA ARG A 43 9.96 -6.81 -10.68
C ARG A 43 10.06 -8.15 -9.95
N LYS A 44 11.16 -8.41 -9.23
CA LYS A 44 11.36 -9.67 -8.51
C LYS A 44 10.73 -9.67 -7.12
N LEU A 45 10.71 -8.53 -6.46
CA LEU A 45 10.20 -8.40 -5.10
C LEU A 45 8.88 -7.63 -5.13
N MET A 46 7.90 -8.14 -4.37
CA MET A 46 6.61 -7.50 -4.20
C MET A 46 6.68 -6.57 -3.00
N GLU A 47 6.53 -5.27 -3.23
CA GLU A 47 6.76 -4.23 -2.23
C GLU A 47 5.45 -3.70 -1.62
N ILE A 48 4.37 -3.69 -2.42
CA ILE A 48 3.05 -3.22 -2.01
C ILE A 48 1.99 -4.21 -2.47
N LEU A 49 1.10 -4.58 -1.55
CA LEU A 49 -0.11 -5.34 -1.83
C LEU A 49 -1.35 -4.53 -1.40
N GLU A 50 -2.44 -4.67 -2.14
CA GLU A 50 -3.70 -3.99 -1.84
C GLU A 50 -4.91 -4.82 -2.31
N LEU A 51 -6.11 -4.44 -1.84
CA LEU A 51 -7.38 -4.88 -2.43
C LEU A 51 -7.99 -3.74 -3.25
N SER A 52 -8.87 -4.08 -4.19
CA SER A 52 -9.63 -3.07 -4.92
C SER A 52 -10.48 -2.22 -3.96
N ARG A 53 -10.66 -0.94 -4.27
CA ARG A 53 -11.47 -0.02 -3.45
C ARG A 53 -12.94 -0.40 -3.38
N GLU A 54 -13.41 -1.15 -4.38
CA GLU A 54 -14.75 -1.75 -4.42
C GLU A 54 -14.89 -2.87 -3.37
N THR A 55 -13.81 -3.62 -3.12
CA THR A 55 -13.78 -4.71 -2.12
C THR A 55 -13.61 -4.15 -0.71
N HIS A 56 -12.68 -3.20 -0.53
CA HIS A 56 -12.43 -2.56 0.76
C HIS A 56 -11.95 -1.11 0.56
N PRO A 57 -12.52 -0.11 1.27
CA PRO A 57 -12.26 1.31 0.99
C PRO A 57 -10.78 1.69 1.10
N PHE A 58 -10.05 1.08 2.04
CA PHE A 58 -8.60 1.19 2.16
C PHE A 58 -7.99 -0.10 2.72
N PHE A 59 -7.43 -0.95 1.86
CA PHE A 59 -6.65 -2.12 2.28
C PHE A 59 -5.32 -2.09 1.52
N LEU A 60 -4.23 -1.81 2.23
CA LEU A 60 -2.90 -1.68 1.65
C LEU A 60 -1.87 -2.11 2.70
N ALA A 61 -0.89 -2.89 2.29
CA ALA A 61 0.28 -3.25 3.09
C ALA A 61 1.57 -3.07 2.28
N THR A 62 2.66 -2.75 2.97
CA THR A 62 3.97 -2.48 2.38
C THR A 62 5.06 -3.29 3.07
N GLN A 63 6.09 -3.73 2.34
CA GLN A 63 7.30 -4.33 2.93
C GLN A 63 8.22 -3.29 3.58
N PHE A 64 8.28 -2.10 2.98
CA PHE A 64 9.01 -0.96 3.53
C PHE A 64 8.31 -0.31 4.73
N HIS A 65 9.07 0.57 5.39
CA HIS A 65 8.69 1.37 6.54
C HIS A 65 8.41 2.84 6.15
N PRO A 66 7.18 3.18 5.71
CA PRO A 66 6.81 4.56 5.35
C PRO A 66 6.94 5.54 6.53
N GLU A 67 6.83 5.04 7.77
CA GLU A 67 6.97 5.80 9.01
C GLU A 67 8.33 6.49 9.14
N PHE A 68 9.40 5.89 8.61
CA PHE A 68 10.73 6.48 8.70
C PHE A 68 10.90 7.74 7.83
N LYS A 69 10.06 7.90 6.79
CA LYS A 69 10.05 9.09 5.93
C LYS A 69 8.96 10.11 6.29
N SER A 70 8.00 9.76 7.15
CA SER A 70 6.98 10.70 7.61
C SER A 70 7.56 11.79 8.51
N ARG A 71 7.08 13.04 8.38
CA ARG A 71 7.43 14.17 9.25
C ARG A 71 6.17 14.95 9.65
N PRO A 72 6.13 15.65 10.79
CA PRO A 72 4.94 16.41 11.21
C PRO A 72 4.43 17.42 10.18
N LEU A 73 5.34 18.18 9.55
CA LEU A 73 5.00 19.18 8.52
C LEU A 73 4.94 18.60 7.10
N ASN A 74 5.36 17.35 6.91
CA ASN A 74 5.30 16.65 5.64
C ASN A 74 4.90 15.18 5.89
N PRO A 75 3.62 14.94 6.21
CA PRO A 75 3.15 13.60 6.54
C PRO A 75 3.25 12.71 5.30
N HIS A 76 3.67 11.48 5.54
CA HIS A 76 3.85 10.53 4.44
C HIS A 76 2.53 10.27 3.67
N PRO A 77 2.56 10.17 2.32
CA PRO A 77 1.36 10.06 1.51
C PRO A 77 0.42 8.91 1.89
N LEU A 78 0.96 7.73 2.21
CA LEU A 78 0.16 6.57 2.62
C LEU A 78 -0.61 6.81 3.93
N PHE A 79 0.01 7.44 4.94
CA PHE A 79 -0.69 7.75 6.19
C PHE A 79 -1.76 8.83 5.97
N LYS A 80 -1.47 9.83 5.15
CA LYS A 80 -2.45 10.88 4.80
C LYS A 80 -3.68 10.28 4.13
N GLU A 81 -3.50 9.37 3.17
CA GLU A 81 -4.61 8.71 2.49
C GLU A 81 -5.36 7.72 3.40
N PHE A 82 -4.65 6.99 4.27
CA PHE A 82 -5.25 6.10 5.27
C PHE A 82 -6.21 6.87 6.20
N ILE A 83 -5.70 7.94 6.85
CA ILE A 83 -6.50 8.74 7.79
C ILE A 83 -7.66 9.43 7.08
N LYS A 84 -7.43 9.99 5.89
CA LYS A 84 -8.51 10.58 5.08
C LYS A 84 -9.61 9.56 4.81
N THR A 85 -9.25 8.34 4.39
CA THR A 85 -10.24 7.30 4.09
C THR A 85 -10.96 6.83 5.36
N ALA A 86 -10.26 6.73 6.49
CA ALA A 86 -10.88 6.40 7.78
C ALA A 86 -11.91 7.46 8.22
N ILE A 87 -11.61 8.75 8.04
CA ILE A 87 -12.55 9.85 8.30
C ILE A 87 -13.78 9.73 7.40
N GLN A 88 -13.58 9.50 6.09
CA GLN A 88 -14.67 9.34 5.14
C GLN A 88 -15.57 8.15 5.50
N PHE A 89 -14.96 7.00 5.84
CA PHE A 89 -15.66 5.81 6.28
C PHE A 89 -16.48 6.07 7.55
N LYS A 90 -15.94 6.82 8.52
CA LYS A 90 -16.69 7.22 9.72
C LYS A 90 -17.91 8.07 9.35
N ILE A 91 -17.74 9.06 8.48
CA ILE A 91 -18.84 9.95 8.06
C ILE A 91 -19.94 9.18 7.31
N SER A 92 -19.58 8.25 6.43
CA SER A 92 -20.56 7.47 5.65
C SER A 92 -21.38 6.51 6.50
N ASN A 93 -20.83 5.99 7.60
CA ASN A 93 -21.52 5.05 8.50
C ASN A 93 -22.36 5.75 9.60
N HIS A 94 -22.28 7.06 9.72
CA HIS A 94 -23.10 7.86 10.65
C HIS A 94 -24.18 8.69 9.94
N LYS A 95 -24.36 8.52 8.63
CA LYS A 95 -25.53 8.99 7.88
C LYS A 95 -26.54 7.86 7.74
#